data_AF-A0A6A6CAP9-F1
#
_entry.id   AF-A0A6A6CAP9-F1
#
_cell.length_a   1.000
_cell.length_b   1.000
_cell.length_c   1.000
_cell.angle_alpha   90.00
_cell.angle_beta   90.00
_cell.angle_gamma   90.00
#
_symmetry.space_group_name_H-M   'P 1'
#
loop_
_entity.id
_entity.type
_entity.pdbx_description
1 polymer ?
#
loop_
_entity_poly.entity_id
_entity_poly.type
_entity_poly.pdbx_seq_one_letter_code
_entity_poly.pdbx_strand_id
1 'polypeptide(L)'
;NPPAGFYKDGYCRTGPEDSENHTIAATLTDEFLKSEYGSEASKQGLHSGDRTCLSASHFASALQAAEDGKLKKDAVPKVHLHASQDKALDVLSYKDLKKYAAE
;
A
#
# COMPACT_ATOMS: atom_id res chain seq x y z
N ASN A 1 15.30 0.07 -11.98
CA ASN A 1 13.92 0.32 -11.52
C ASN A 1 13.71 1.82 -11.43
N PRO A 2 12.66 2.38 -12.04
CA PRO A 2 12.30 3.76 -11.76
C PRO A 2 12.03 3.89 -10.25
N PRO A 3 12.45 5.00 -9.62
CA PRO A 3 12.13 5.28 -8.23
C PRO A 3 10.61 5.24 -7.95
N ALA A 4 10.22 4.64 -6.82
CA ALA A 4 8.82 4.53 -6.39
C ALA A 4 8.22 5.89 -6.00
N GLY A 5 6.90 5.95 -5.86
CA GLY A 5 6.17 7.14 -5.41
C GLY A 5 5.60 7.99 -6.53
N PHE A 6 4.63 8.85 -6.18
CA PHE A 6 3.91 9.71 -7.13
C PHE A 6 4.87 10.62 -7.93
N TYR A 7 5.84 11.22 -7.24
CA TYR A 7 6.85 12.08 -7.86
C TYR A 7 8.02 11.32 -8.49
N LYS A 8 8.02 9.98 -8.44
CA LYS A 8 9.10 9.11 -8.93
C LYS A 8 10.47 9.55 -8.38
N ASP A 9 10.57 9.66 -7.07
CA ASP A 9 11.78 10.07 -6.36
C ASP A 9 12.22 9.07 -5.28
N GLY A 10 11.47 7.99 -5.10
CA GLY A 10 11.74 6.92 -4.15
C GLY A 10 11.03 7.13 -2.81
N TYR A 11 10.23 8.19 -2.67
CA TYR A 11 9.50 8.51 -1.46
C TYR A 11 7.99 8.41 -1.68
N CYS A 12 7.27 7.83 -0.72
CA CYS A 12 5.80 7.79 -0.74
C CYS A 12 5.23 9.11 -0.25
N ARG A 13 5.57 10.18 -0.97
CA ARG A 13 5.08 11.52 -0.73
C ARG A 13 4.18 11.98 -1.87
N THR A 14 3.23 12.82 -1.52
CA THR A 14 2.21 13.28 -2.43
C THR A 14 1.85 14.75 -2.25
N GLY A 15 1.16 15.30 -3.25
CA GLY A 15 0.69 16.68 -3.30
C GLY A 15 -0.84 16.80 -3.29
N PRO A 16 -1.36 18.02 -3.44
CA PRO A 16 -2.80 18.26 -3.63
C PRO A 16 -3.34 17.68 -4.95
N GLU A 17 -2.45 17.38 -5.90
CA GLU A 17 -2.76 16.91 -7.25
C GLU A 17 -3.07 15.40 -7.29
N ASP A 18 -2.68 14.67 -6.24
CA ASP A 18 -2.88 13.23 -6.13
C ASP A 18 -4.10 12.92 -5.26
N SER A 19 -5.22 12.76 -5.93
CA SER A 19 -6.51 12.43 -5.33
C SER A 19 -6.54 11.04 -4.71
N GLU A 20 -5.68 10.12 -5.18
CA GLU A 20 -5.66 8.73 -4.70
C GLU A 20 -4.76 8.52 -3.48
N ASN A 21 -3.92 9.51 -3.15
CA ASN A 21 -3.13 9.56 -1.94
C ASN A 21 -2.09 8.42 -1.86
N HIS A 22 -1.13 8.40 -2.79
CA HIS A 22 -0.01 7.46 -2.91
C HIS A 22 1.05 7.64 -1.82
N THR A 23 0.62 7.52 -0.56
CA THR A 23 1.40 7.86 0.63
C THR A 23 1.76 6.68 1.49
N ILE A 24 1.29 5.47 1.16
CA ILE A 24 1.57 4.27 1.94
C ILE A 24 2.74 3.52 1.33
N ALA A 25 3.88 3.53 2.01
CA ALA A 25 4.99 2.66 1.67
C ALA A 25 4.64 1.24 2.11
N ALA A 26 4.58 0.29 1.17
CA ALA A 26 4.23 -1.08 1.48
C ALA A 26 5.12 -2.09 0.75
N THR A 27 5.33 -3.24 1.39
CA THR A 27 5.94 -4.43 0.79
C THR A 27 4.86 -5.39 0.35
N LEU A 28 4.85 -5.71 -0.94
CA LEU A 28 3.85 -6.59 -1.52
C LEU A 28 4.09 -8.03 -1.13
N THR A 29 3.01 -8.80 -0.96
CA THR A 29 3.07 -10.24 -0.74
C THR A 29 2.58 -10.97 -1.99
N ASP A 30 3.01 -12.21 -2.17
CA ASP A 30 2.58 -13.05 -3.29
C ASP A 30 1.06 -13.24 -3.33
N GLU A 31 0.43 -13.42 -2.16
CA GLU A 31 -1.02 -13.52 -2.06
C GLU A 31 -1.73 -12.21 -2.38
N PHE A 32 -1.16 -11.05 -2.01
CA PHE A 32 -1.69 -9.76 -2.42
C PHE A 32 -1.71 -9.63 -3.94
N LEU A 33 -0.58 -9.92 -4.60
CA LEU A 33 -0.41 -9.80 -6.04
C LEU A 33 -1.36 -10.70 -6.84
N LYS A 34 -1.74 -11.84 -6.26
CA LYS A 34 -2.73 -12.77 -6.84
C LYS A 34 -4.18 -12.36 -6.57
N SER A 35 -4.42 -11.42 -5.68
CA SER A 35 -5.75 -10.89 -5.39
C SER A 35 -6.18 -9.84 -6.41
N GLU A 36 -7.47 -9.53 -6.45
CA GLU A 36 -7.99 -8.42 -7.28
C GLU A 36 -7.33 -7.08 -6.91
N TYR A 37 -6.98 -6.87 -5.64
CA TYR A 37 -6.33 -5.67 -5.10
C TYR A 37 -4.83 -5.56 -5.44
N GLY A 38 -4.16 -6.65 -5.81
CA GLY A 38 -2.74 -6.61 -6.22
C GLY A 38 -2.53 -6.82 -7.71
N SER A 39 -3.60 -7.06 -8.47
CA SER A 39 -3.54 -7.39 -9.90
C SER A 39 -2.88 -6.27 -10.73
N GLU A 40 -3.15 -5.01 -10.41
CA GLU A 40 -2.52 -3.85 -11.07
C GLU A 40 -1.02 -3.77 -10.79
N ALA A 41 -0.60 -4.02 -9.54
CA ALA A 41 0.82 -4.08 -9.18
C ALA A 41 1.54 -5.24 -9.90
N SER A 42 0.88 -6.40 -10.02
CA SER A 42 1.41 -7.54 -10.77
C SER A 42 1.57 -7.23 -12.27
N LYS A 43 0.59 -6.57 -12.89
CA LYS A 43 0.68 -6.12 -14.31
C LYS A 43 1.79 -5.10 -14.54
N GLN A 44 2.15 -4.32 -13.53
CA GLN A 44 3.28 -3.39 -13.55
C GLN A 44 4.64 -4.10 -13.36
N GLY A 45 4.65 -5.43 -13.21
CA GLY A 45 5.86 -6.22 -13.04
C GLY A 45 6.43 -6.18 -11.62
N LEU A 46 5.61 -5.84 -10.61
CA LEU A 46 6.01 -5.92 -9.21
C LEU A 46 5.85 -7.34 -8.68
N HIS A 47 6.80 -7.77 -7.87
CA HIS A 47 6.88 -9.10 -7.30
C HIS A 47 6.76 -9.08 -5.77
N SER A 48 6.53 -10.26 -5.18
CA SER A 48 6.49 -10.39 -3.72
C SER A 48 7.83 -9.95 -3.13
N GLY A 49 7.78 -9.13 -2.09
CA GLY A 49 8.95 -8.52 -1.47
C GLY A 49 9.33 -7.15 -2.05
N ASP A 50 8.75 -6.74 -3.17
CA ASP A 50 8.98 -5.40 -3.70
C ASP A 50 8.34 -4.33 -2.82
N ARG A 51 9.09 -3.23 -2.65
CA ARG A 51 8.63 -2.03 -1.97
C ARG A 51 8.06 -1.06 -2.98
N THR A 52 6.81 -0.67 -2.77
CA THR A 52 6.12 0.30 -3.62
C THR A 52 5.29 1.26 -2.79
N CYS A 53 4.85 2.35 -3.40
CA CYS A 53 3.91 3.28 -2.79
C CYS A 53 2.50 2.92 -3.25
N LEU A 54 1.66 2.52 -2.31
CA LEU A 54 0.25 2.26 -2.52
C LEU A 54 -0.57 3.50 -2.23
N SER A 55 -1.70 3.61 -2.93
CA SER A 55 -2.71 4.61 -2.65
C SER A 55 -3.45 4.27 -1.36
N ALA A 56 -3.73 5.27 -0.52
CA ALA A 56 -4.37 5.06 0.77
C ALA A 56 -5.78 4.48 0.60
N SER A 57 -6.51 4.94 -0.42
CA SER A 57 -7.83 4.43 -0.79
C SER A 57 -7.79 2.95 -1.20
N HIS A 58 -6.77 2.55 -1.96
CA HIS A 58 -6.63 1.17 -2.41
C HIS A 58 -6.22 0.24 -1.27
N PHE A 59 -5.28 0.67 -0.42
CA PHE A 59 -4.93 -0.07 0.78
C PHE A 59 -6.13 -0.22 1.73
N ALA A 60 -6.94 0.82 1.90
CA ALA A 60 -8.17 0.75 2.71
C ALA A 60 -9.16 -0.29 2.17
N SER A 61 -9.31 -0.37 0.85
CA SER A 61 -10.16 -1.38 0.21
C SER A 61 -9.65 -2.80 0.46
N ALA A 62 -8.33 -3.02 0.33
CA ALA A 62 -7.70 -4.31 0.60
C ALA A 62 -7.78 -4.70 2.10
N LEU A 63 -7.59 -3.72 2.99
CA LEU A 63 -7.74 -3.89 4.43
C LEU A 63 -9.17 -4.32 4.78
N GLN A 64 -10.17 -3.59 4.28
CA GLN A 64 -11.57 -3.90 4.52
C GLN A 64 -11.92 -5.30 4.00
N ALA A 65 -11.44 -5.65 2.81
CA ALA A 65 -11.59 -7.01 2.27
C ALA A 65 -10.97 -8.08 3.18
N ALA A 66 -9.88 -7.77 3.87
CA ALA A 66 -9.28 -8.68 4.84
C ALA A 66 -10.07 -8.78 6.15
N GLU A 67 -10.78 -7.73 6.54
CA GLU A 67 -11.68 -7.75 7.70
C GLU A 67 -12.99 -8.50 7.39
N ASP A 68 -13.51 -8.36 6.16
CA ASP A 68 -14.66 -9.10 5.63
C ASP A 68 -14.34 -10.58 5.31
N GLY A 69 -13.08 -11.00 5.44
CA GLY A 69 -12.63 -12.37 5.15
C GLY A 69 -12.55 -12.72 3.66
N LYS A 70 -12.63 -11.72 2.77
CA LYS A 70 -12.43 -11.88 1.31
C LYS A 70 -10.95 -11.94 0.93
N LEU A 71 -10.10 -11.31 1.73
CA LEU A 71 -8.64 -11.36 1.62
C LEU A 71 -8.07 -12.00 2.89
N LYS A 72 -7.03 -12.83 2.76
CA LYS A 72 -6.35 -13.34 3.95
C LYS A 72 -5.61 -12.20 4.63
N LYS A 73 -5.55 -12.20 5.97
CA LYS A 73 -4.82 -11.18 6.73
C LYS A 73 -3.33 -11.17 6.37
N ASP A 74 -2.75 -12.32 6.10
CA ASP A 74 -1.35 -12.46 5.66
C ASP A 74 -1.11 -11.97 4.22
N ALA A 75 -2.18 -11.86 3.44
CA ALA A 75 -2.13 -11.29 2.10
C ALA A 75 -2.20 -9.76 2.10
N VAL A 76 -2.45 -9.10 3.22
CA VAL A 76 -2.38 -7.63 3.28
C VAL A 76 -0.91 -7.21 3.26
N PRO A 77 -0.53 -6.27 2.37
CA PRO A 77 0.87 -5.86 2.23
C PRO A 77 1.38 -5.18 3.51
N LYS A 78 2.66 -5.38 3.82
CA LYS A 78 3.27 -4.86 5.06
C LYS A 78 3.63 -3.39 4.91
N VAL A 79 3.17 -2.56 5.83
CA VAL A 79 3.30 -1.09 5.77
C VAL A 79 4.58 -0.62 6.46
N HIS A 80 5.38 0.18 5.79
CA HIS A 80 6.55 0.84 6.38
C HIS A 80 6.11 2.21 6.92
N LEU A 81 5.77 2.26 8.21
CA LEU A 81 5.24 3.48 8.85
C LEU A 81 6.21 4.67 8.71
N HIS A 82 7.51 4.45 8.88
CA HIS A 82 8.52 5.50 8.77
C HIS A 82 8.70 6.05 7.34
N ALA A 83 8.32 5.27 6.33
CA ALA A 83 8.41 5.65 4.92
C ALA A 83 7.07 6.10 4.31
N SER A 84 6.01 6.13 5.13
CA SER A 84 4.67 6.57 4.73
C SER A 84 4.42 8.02 5.16
N GLN A 85 3.67 8.79 4.37
CA GLN A 85 3.33 10.17 4.72
C GLN A 85 2.05 10.24 5.56
N ASP A 86 1.96 11.20 6.48
CA ASP A 86 0.82 11.39 7.40
C ASP A 86 -0.52 11.57 6.69
N LYS A 87 -0.54 12.02 5.43
CA LYS A 87 -1.77 12.15 4.63
C LYS A 87 -2.50 10.81 4.46
N ALA A 88 -1.83 9.66 4.63
CA ALA A 88 -2.49 8.36 4.69
C ALA A 88 -3.55 8.29 5.81
N LEU A 89 -3.38 9.08 6.88
CA LEU A 89 -4.29 9.15 8.02
C LEU A 89 -5.63 9.83 7.72
N ASP A 90 -5.74 10.53 6.58
CA ASP A 90 -7.01 11.11 6.12
C ASP A 90 -7.99 10.02 5.66
N VAL A 91 -7.48 8.83 5.30
CA VAL A 91 -8.27 7.70 4.78
C VAL A 91 -8.31 6.54 5.77
N LEU A 92 -7.22 6.31 6.51
CA LEU A 92 -7.03 5.15 7.38
C LEU A 92 -6.67 5.59 8.79
N SER A 93 -6.99 4.78 9.81
CA SER A 93 -6.49 5.10 11.15
C SER A 93 -5.04 4.66 11.31
N TYR A 94 -4.28 5.38 12.15
CA TYR A 94 -2.93 4.97 12.54
C TYR A 94 -2.90 3.53 13.10
N LYS A 95 -3.96 3.13 13.82
CA LYS A 95 -4.12 1.77 14.35
C LYS A 95 -4.17 0.71 13.25
N ASP A 96 -4.80 1.02 12.13
CA ASP A 96 -4.93 0.12 10.98
C ASP A 96 -3.59 -0.06 10.29
N LEU A 97 -2.87 1.04 10.05
CA LEU A 97 -1.52 1.01 9.49
C LEU A 97 -0.56 0.24 10.42
N LYS A 98 -0.66 0.47 11.74
CA LYS A 98 0.19 -0.20 12.74
C LYS A 98 -0.07 -1.70 12.83
N LYS A 99 -1.30 -2.16 12.58
CA LYS A 99 -1.67 -3.59 12.56
C LYS A 99 -0.89 -4.37 11.50
N TYR A 100 -0.50 -3.71 10.41
CA TYR A 100 0.25 -4.29 9.29
C TYR A 100 1.65 -3.73 9.15
N ALA A 101 2.18 -3.06 10.17
CA ALA A 101 3.51 -2.48 10.13
C ALA A 101 4.58 -3.56 9.85
N ALA A 102 5.45 -3.32 8.88
CA ALA A 102 6.78 -3.91 8.83
C ALA A 102 7.62 -3.19 9.89
N GLU A 103 8.29 -3.94 10.76
CA GLU A 103 9.14 -3.43 11.86
C GLU A 103 10.04 -2.25 11.46
#